data_AF-I9QRT8-F1
#
_entry.id   AF-I9QRT8-F1
#
_cell.length_a   1.000
_cell.length_b   1.000
_cell.length_c   1.000
_cell.angle_alpha   90.00
_cell.angle_beta   90.00
_cell.angle_gamma   90.00
#
_symmetry.space_group_name_H-M   'P 1'
#
loop_
_entity.id
_entity.type
_entity.pdbx_description
1 polymer ?
#
loop_
_entity_poly.entity_id
_entity_poly.type
_entity_poly.pdbx_seq_one_letter_code
_entity_poly.pdbx_strand_id
1 'polypeptide(L)'
;MPQTISLYKLFLASPSDVKEERLIVENVINEFNNTYSSQLNARIELCSWEKSSYPSVGEYPQAVINFQIGDEYDIFLGILWTRFGSKTLNYESGTEEEFYRALERYRQIGRIHIMMYFDIEGVPLDSLDIEQYSKVRSFQKQISELGCYYFTYVGSENFKKDLRIHLYKVIENWNINNPSTTQVNLSDFPIAIDPLEDEVSELGLLEFQDILKTKSEEAIKALNEISTSTIWIGKQLAESAQKLNIINEQKPVNQIVLARAVINTSAKEMNQYAMKIEQPILNWIASFEEVVEAFKGLLQVSDDIIPKESWRDNKEALRLLLDNVDLSYEQLVEFYKSVKGLPKITQYIILAKKNVCSKLKELLASMDRCKISANEIIDLINKKLFDIE
;
A
#
# COMPACT_ATOMS: atom_id res chain seq x y z
N MET A 1 -29.08 -4.50 29.60
CA MET A 1 -29.89 -5.40 28.76
C MET A 1 -28.94 -6.29 27.97
N PRO A 2 -29.30 -7.54 27.61
CA PRO A 2 -28.48 -8.34 26.71
C PRO A 2 -28.33 -7.63 25.35
N GLN A 3 -27.12 -7.60 24.79
CA GLN A 3 -26.81 -7.01 23.49
C GLN A 3 -26.47 -8.12 22.49
N THR A 4 -26.97 -7.99 21.26
CA THR A 4 -26.56 -8.84 20.13
C THR A 4 -25.24 -8.32 19.58
N ILE A 5 -24.23 -9.19 19.48
CA ILE A 5 -22.89 -8.83 19.02
C ILE A 5 -22.46 -9.79 17.92
N SER A 6 -21.96 -9.24 16.81
CA SER A 6 -21.31 -9.99 15.74
C SER A 6 -19.92 -10.43 16.17
N LEU A 7 -19.65 -11.73 16.13
CA LEU A 7 -18.35 -12.31 16.45
C LEU A 7 -17.59 -12.61 15.17
N TYR A 8 -16.45 -11.93 14.98
CA TYR A 8 -15.54 -12.13 13.87
C TYR A 8 -14.32 -12.95 14.33
N LYS A 9 -14.04 -14.04 13.64
CA LYS A 9 -12.89 -14.90 13.94
C LYS A 9 -11.68 -14.47 13.10
N LEU A 10 -10.57 -14.17 13.77
CA LEU A 10 -9.30 -13.81 13.15
C LEU A 10 -8.31 -14.96 13.28
N PHE A 11 -7.88 -15.52 12.14
CA PHE A 11 -6.86 -16.54 12.09
C PHE A 11 -5.47 -15.91 11.88
N LEU A 12 -4.56 -16.16 12.83
CA LEU A 12 -3.18 -15.66 12.80
C LEU A 12 -2.22 -16.72 12.25
N ALA A 13 -1.70 -16.44 11.06
CA ALA A 13 -0.71 -17.24 10.35
C ALA A 13 0.66 -16.56 10.44
N SER A 14 1.61 -17.18 11.14
CA SER A 14 2.96 -16.61 11.21
C SER A 14 4.02 -17.67 11.55
N PRO A 15 5.28 -17.48 11.09
CA PRO A 15 6.39 -18.28 11.58
C PRO A 15 6.75 -17.94 13.04
N SER A 16 7.68 -18.71 13.62
CA SER A 16 8.02 -18.66 15.05
C SER A 16 8.92 -17.50 15.47
N ASP A 17 9.46 -16.73 14.52
CA ASP A 17 10.40 -15.63 14.74
C ASP A 17 9.70 -14.29 15.04
N VAL A 18 8.39 -14.18 14.83
CA VAL A 18 7.58 -12.97 15.07
C VAL A 18 6.75 -13.06 16.37
N LYS A 19 7.39 -13.46 17.47
CA LYS A 19 6.70 -13.68 18.76
C LYS A 19 6.15 -12.39 19.33
N GLU A 20 6.89 -11.29 19.20
CA GLU A 20 6.48 -9.98 19.72
C GLU A 20 5.21 -9.49 19.03
N GLU A 21 5.11 -9.68 17.72
CA GLU A 21 3.94 -9.34 16.94
C GLU A 21 2.72 -10.15 17.30
N ARG A 22 2.89 -11.44 17.62
CA ARG A 22 1.77 -12.26 18.13
C ARG A 22 1.21 -11.68 19.42
N LEU A 23 2.07 -11.26 20.36
CA LEU A 23 1.62 -10.57 21.58
C LEU A 23 0.93 -9.24 21.26
N ILE A 24 1.42 -8.50 20.28
CA ILE A 24 0.79 -7.26 19.84
C ILE A 24 -0.60 -7.51 19.27
N VAL A 25 -0.78 -8.55 18.44
CA VAL A 25 -2.09 -8.93 17.89
C VAL A 25 -3.07 -9.22 19.03
N GLU A 26 -2.66 -10.00 20.03
CA GLU A 26 -3.50 -10.28 21.21
C GLU A 26 -3.89 -9.00 21.95
N ASN A 27 -2.94 -8.11 22.20
CA ASN A 27 -3.18 -6.86 22.89
C ASN A 27 -4.10 -5.92 22.10
N VAL A 28 -3.90 -5.79 20.79
CA VAL A 28 -4.73 -4.94 19.92
C VAL A 28 -6.15 -5.48 19.84
N ILE A 29 -6.34 -6.80 19.76
CA ILE A 29 -7.69 -7.41 19.78
C ILE A 29 -8.38 -7.17 21.12
N ASN A 30 -7.66 -7.33 22.23
CA ASN A 30 -8.21 -7.05 23.55
C ASN A 30 -8.59 -5.57 23.73
N GLU A 31 -7.72 -4.66 23.30
CA GLU A 31 -7.99 -3.22 23.27
C GLU A 31 -9.22 -2.92 22.41
N PHE A 32 -9.28 -3.47 21.20
CA PHE A 32 -10.41 -3.31 20.29
C PHE A 32 -11.73 -3.76 20.93
N ASN A 33 -11.75 -4.96 21.52
CA ASN A 33 -12.92 -5.52 22.17
C ASN A 33 -13.35 -4.70 23.40
N ASN A 34 -12.43 -4.05 24.11
CA ASN A 34 -12.76 -3.22 25.26
C ASN A 34 -13.26 -1.83 24.85
N THR A 35 -12.71 -1.27 23.78
CA THR A 35 -13.00 0.10 23.34
C THR A 35 -14.19 0.18 22.41
N TYR A 36 -14.28 -0.71 21.42
CA TYR A 36 -15.21 -0.56 20.30
C TYR A 36 -16.35 -1.58 20.28
N SER A 37 -16.36 -2.59 21.16
CA SER A 37 -17.36 -3.67 21.07
C SER A 37 -18.81 -3.21 21.23
N SER A 38 -19.05 -2.21 22.09
CA SER A 38 -20.38 -1.62 22.27
C SER A 38 -20.76 -0.63 21.17
N GLN A 39 -19.77 0.06 20.59
CA GLN A 39 -19.99 1.04 19.52
C GLN A 39 -20.28 0.34 18.18
N LEU A 40 -19.50 -0.69 17.87
CA LEU A 40 -19.55 -1.42 16.61
C LEU A 40 -20.43 -2.68 16.69
N ASN A 41 -21.02 -3.00 17.85
CA ASN A 41 -21.71 -4.27 18.10
C ASN A 41 -20.91 -5.49 17.59
N ALA A 42 -19.58 -5.44 17.73
CA ALA A 42 -18.66 -6.38 17.12
C ALA A 42 -17.59 -6.83 18.12
N ARG A 43 -17.19 -8.09 18.06
CA ARG A 43 -16.04 -8.62 18.79
C ARG A 43 -15.16 -9.43 17.87
N ILE A 44 -13.86 -9.40 18.15
CA ILE A 44 -12.87 -10.20 17.45
C ILE A 44 -12.40 -11.33 18.38
N GLU A 45 -12.47 -12.56 17.89
CA GLU A 45 -11.89 -13.74 18.54
C GLU A 45 -10.61 -14.14 17.81
N LEU A 46 -9.49 -14.21 18.52
CA LEU A 46 -8.23 -14.67 17.96
C LEU A 46 -8.17 -16.19 17.94
N CYS A 47 -8.07 -16.76 16.75
CA CYS A 47 -7.77 -18.17 16.52
C CYS A 47 -6.26 -18.33 16.24
N SER A 48 -5.57 -19.09 17.10
CA SER A 48 -4.16 -19.42 16.95
C SER A 48 -3.94 -20.92 17.12
N TRP A 49 -3.10 -21.51 16.28
CA TRP A 49 -2.80 -22.94 16.32
C TRP A 49 -2.24 -23.39 17.69
N GLU A 50 -1.50 -22.54 18.42
CA GLU A 50 -0.93 -22.88 19.73
C GLU A 50 -1.99 -23.01 20.83
N LYS A 51 -3.14 -22.35 20.66
CA LYS A 51 -4.23 -22.30 21.66
C LYS A 51 -5.42 -23.17 21.26
N SER A 52 -5.56 -23.51 19.97
CA SER A 52 -6.75 -24.18 19.42
C SER A 52 -6.48 -25.53 18.76
N SER A 53 -5.22 -25.97 18.63
CA SER A 53 -4.89 -27.31 18.13
C SER A 53 -4.67 -28.32 19.26
N TYR A 54 -5.01 -29.58 19.00
CA TYR A 54 -4.77 -30.71 19.91
C TYR A 54 -4.06 -31.83 19.16
N PRO A 55 -3.19 -32.63 19.80
CA PRO A 55 -2.51 -33.73 19.13
C PRO A 55 -3.51 -34.67 18.45
N SER A 56 -3.34 -34.88 17.13
CA SER A 56 -4.16 -35.77 16.32
C SER A 56 -3.37 -36.29 15.12
N VAL A 57 -3.91 -37.27 14.40
CA VAL A 57 -3.26 -37.91 13.23
C VAL A 57 -3.95 -37.44 11.95
N GLY A 58 -3.14 -37.02 10.97
CA GLY A 58 -3.58 -36.61 9.63
C GLY A 58 -2.52 -36.97 8.59
N GLU A 59 -2.74 -36.56 7.34
CA GLU A 59 -1.85 -36.90 6.21
C GLU A 59 -0.42 -36.36 6.40
N TYR A 60 -0.29 -35.19 7.00
CA TYR A 60 0.97 -34.58 7.48
C TYR A 60 0.66 -33.62 8.65
N PRO A 61 1.65 -33.19 9.46
CA PRO A 61 1.41 -32.38 10.66
C PRO A 61 0.59 -31.09 10.39
N GLN A 62 0.89 -30.39 9.30
CA GLN A 62 0.17 -29.16 8.94
C GLN A 62 -1.28 -29.43 8.47
N ALA A 63 -1.58 -30.62 7.90
CA ALA A 63 -2.96 -30.99 7.56
C ALA A 63 -3.84 -31.16 8.81
N VAL A 64 -3.27 -31.64 9.92
CA VAL A 64 -3.98 -31.74 11.21
C VAL A 64 -4.32 -30.35 11.73
N ILE A 65 -3.35 -29.44 11.70
CA ILE A 65 -3.52 -28.05 12.13
C ILE A 65 -4.59 -27.36 11.26
N ASN A 66 -4.49 -27.49 9.94
CA ASN A 66 -5.46 -26.91 9.00
C ASN A 66 -6.88 -27.47 9.19
N PHE A 67 -7.02 -28.77 9.44
CA PHE A 67 -8.31 -29.40 9.72
C PHE A 67 -8.91 -28.92 11.06
N GLN A 68 -8.08 -28.71 12.08
CA GLN A 68 -8.52 -28.27 13.40
C GLN A 68 -8.85 -26.78 13.47
N ILE A 69 -8.14 -25.93 12.70
CA ILE A 69 -8.49 -24.52 12.53
C ILE A 69 -9.81 -24.39 11.75
N GLY A 70 -10.04 -25.29 10.79
CA GLY A 70 -11.21 -25.27 9.92
C GLY A 70 -11.20 -24.08 8.95
N ASP A 71 -12.30 -23.93 8.22
CA ASP A 71 -12.53 -22.82 7.27
C ASP A 71 -13.53 -21.80 7.87
N GLU A 72 -13.64 -21.73 9.20
CA GLU A 72 -14.57 -20.87 9.92
C GLU A 72 -13.86 -19.65 10.51
N TYR A 73 -13.15 -18.89 9.69
CA TYR A 73 -12.61 -17.59 10.07
C TYR A 73 -12.95 -16.53 9.03
N ASP A 74 -13.15 -15.31 9.52
CA ASP A 74 -13.54 -14.15 8.72
C ASP A 74 -12.30 -13.34 8.31
N ILE A 75 -11.30 -13.23 9.18
CA ILE A 75 -10.07 -12.48 8.91
C ILE A 75 -8.88 -13.44 8.88
N PHE A 76 -8.10 -13.41 7.81
CA PHE A 76 -6.77 -13.98 7.74
C PHE A 76 -5.72 -12.91 8.03
N LEU A 77 -4.83 -13.16 8.98
CA LEU A 77 -3.71 -12.27 9.29
C LEU A 77 -2.38 -13.03 9.15
N GLY A 78 -1.65 -12.74 8.07
CA GLY A 78 -0.32 -13.26 7.82
C GLY A 78 0.77 -12.28 8.27
N ILE A 79 1.75 -12.74 9.05
CA ILE A 79 2.91 -11.94 9.48
C ILE A 79 4.18 -12.70 9.16
N LEU A 80 5.10 -12.08 8.42
CA LEU A 80 6.40 -12.66 8.03
C LEU A 80 7.53 -11.66 8.29
N TRP A 81 8.69 -12.17 8.72
CA TRP A 81 9.90 -11.38 8.89
C TRP A 81 11.09 -12.00 8.14
N THR A 82 11.93 -12.77 8.83
CA THR A 82 13.11 -13.38 8.21
C THR A 82 12.94 -14.86 7.90
N ARG A 83 12.06 -15.53 8.62
CA ARG A 83 11.76 -16.93 8.41
C ARG A 83 10.54 -17.09 7.50
N PHE A 84 10.66 -17.97 6.52
CA PHE A 84 9.51 -18.37 5.69
C PHE A 84 8.75 -19.53 6.33
N GLY A 85 9.46 -20.47 6.95
CA GLY A 85 8.89 -21.62 7.64
C GLY A 85 9.42 -22.95 7.12
N SER A 86 8.73 -24.03 7.50
CA SER A 86 9.06 -25.39 7.09
C SER A 86 8.16 -25.84 5.95
N LYS A 87 8.76 -26.49 4.95
CA LYS A 87 8.08 -27.06 3.79
C LYS A 87 6.97 -28.02 4.22
N THR A 88 5.81 -27.90 3.57
CA THR A 88 4.68 -28.82 3.70
C THR A 88 4.63 -29.77 2.51
N LEU A 89 3.56 -30.55 2.37
CA LEU A 89 3.45 -31.52 1.27
C LEU A 89 3.54 -30.83 -0.11
N ASN A 90 2.84 -29.71 -0.27
CA ASN A 90 2.68 -29.01 -1.55
C ASN A 90 3.25 -27.59 -1.57
N TYR A 91 3.62 -27.02 -0.42
CA TYR A 91 4.06 -25.63 -0.28
C TYR A 91 5.43 -25.54 0.40
N GLU A 92 6.15 -24.45 0.17
CA GLU A 92 7.47 -24.21 0.74
C GLU A 92 7.39 -23.69 2.20
N SER A 93 6.21 -23.29 2.69
CA SER A 93 5.92 -23.10 4.11
C SER A 93 4.46 -23.36 4.51
N GLY A 94 4.24 -23.59 5.81
CA GLY A 94 2.88 -23.66 6.39
C GLY A 94 2.10 -22.34 6.23
N THR A 95 2.76 -21.20 6.46
CA THR A 95 2.14 -19.87 6.29
C THR A 95 1.77 -19.58 4.84
N GLU A 96 2.56 -20.08 3.89
CA GLU A 96 2.21 -20.04 2.46
C GLU A 96 0.98 -20.88 2.14
N GLU A 97 0.92 -22.12 2.63
CA GLU A 97 -0.25 -23.00 2.48
C GLU A 97 -1.51 -22.34 3.05
N GLU A 98 -1.40 -21.78 4.25
CA GLU A 98 -2.47 -21.05 4.94
C GLU A 98 -2.96 -19.84 4.14
N PHE A 99 -2.04 -19.05 3.57
CA PHE A 99 -2.39 -17.90 2.71
C PHE A 99 -3.14 -18.34 1.44
N TYR A 100 -2.65 -19.35 0.72
CA TYR A 100 -3.29 -19.80 -0.50
C TYR A 100 -4.69 -20.37 -0.23
N ARG A 101 -4.89 -21.05 0.90
CA ARG A 101 -6.22 -21.48 1.36
C ARG A 101 -7.15 -20.29 1.62
N ALA A 102 -6.67 -19.26 2.32
CA ALA A 102 -7.44 -18.04 2.56
C ALA A 102 -7.81 -17.32 1.25
N LEU A 103 -6.86 -17.24 0.31
CA LEU A 103 -7.06 -16.63 -1.01
C LEU A 103 -8.06 -17.39 -1.86
N GLU A 104 -8.04 -18.73 -1.81
CA GLU A 104 -9.03 -19.55 -2.50
C GLU A 104 -10.43 -19.34 -1.91
N ARG A 105 -10.55 -19.30 -0.57
CA ARG A 105 -11.82 -18.96 0.10
C ARG A 105 -12.32 -17.56 -0.26
N TYR A 106 -11.42 -16.58 -0.38
CA TYR A 106 -11.76 -15.23 -0.83
C TYR A 106 -12.39 -15.26 -2.22
N ARG A 107 -11.79 -15.99 -3.14
CA ARG A 107 -12.28 -16.12 -4.52
C ARG A 107 -13.62 -16.86 -4.62
N GLN A 108 -13.89 -17.81 -3.71
CA GLN A 108 -15.11 -18.62 -3.74
C GLN A 108 -16.30 -17.97 -3.04
N ILE A 109 -16.10 -17.40 -1.84
CA ILE A 109 -17.18 -16.96 -0.94
C ILE A 109 -17.21 -15.43 -0.78
N GLY A 110 -16.10 -14.74 -1.05
CA GLY A 110 -16.01 -13.27 -1.02
C GLY A 110 -16.09 -12.61 0.36
N ARG A 111 -16.23 -13.38 1.44
CA ARG A 111 -16.48 -12.87 2.81
C ARG A 111 -15.28 -12.90 3.75
N ILE A 112 -14.12 -13.33 3.28
CA ILE A 112 -12.89 -13.37 4.07
C ILE A 112 -12.03 -12.13 3.78
N HIS A 113 -11.51 -11.47 4.81
CA HIS A 113 -10.55 -10.39 4.65
C HIS A 113 -9.13 -10.91 4.85
N ILE A 114 -8.21 -10.59 3.93
CA ILE A 114 -6.82 -11.06 3.97
C ILE A 114 -5.91 -9.88 4.28
N MET A 115 -5.19 -9.97 5.40
CA MET A 115 -4.21 -8.98 5.84
C MET A 115 -2.83 -9.62 5.84
N MET A 116 -1.89 -9.02 5.13
CA MET A 116 -0.50 -9.49 5.07
C MET A 116 0.45 -8.39 5.56
N TYR A 117 1.34 -8.75 6.47
CA TYR A 117 2.35 -7.85 7.03
C TYR A 117 3.75 -8.45 6.90
N PHE A 118 4.70 -7.60 6.51
CA PHE A 118 6.10 -7.95 6.37
C PHE A 118 6.96 -7.03 7.23
N ASP A 119 7.66 -7.60 8.20
CA ASP A 119 8.70 -6.87 8.90
C ASP A 119 9.90 -6.66 7.96
N ILE A 120 10.34 -5.41 7.87
CA ILE A 120 11.52 -5.00 7.09
C ILE A 120 12.64 -4.46 7.99
N GLU A 121 12.54 -4.67 9.31
CA GLU A 121 13.59 -4.37 10.26
C GLU A 121 14.88 -5.10 9.93
N GLY A 122 16.00 -4.37 10.01
CA GLY A 122 17.31 -4.83 9.61
C GLY A 122 17.85 -5.89 10.56
N VAL A 123 18.22 -7.05 10.02
CA VAL A 123 18.80 -8.15 10.80
C VAL A 123 20.30 -8.27 10.50
N PRO A 124 21.15 -8.50 11.51
CA PRO A 124 22.56 -8.78 11.28
C PRO A 124 22.74 -9.96 10.31
N LEU A 125 23.63 -9.79 9.32
CA LEU A 125 23.87 -10.79 8.28
C LEU A 125 24.34 -12.14 8.86
N ASP A 126 25.07 -12.11 9.97
CA ASP A 126 25.61 -13.30 10.63
C ASP A 126 24.52 -14.17 11.29
N SER A 127 23.35 -13.60 11.60
CA SER A 127 22.20 -14.31 12.17
C SER A 127 21.09 -14.59 11.14
N LEU A 128 21.26 -14.12 9.90
CA LEU A 128 20.24 -14.21 8.86
C LEU A 128 20.37 -15.53 8.08
N ASP A 129 19.32 -16.34 8.10
CA ASP A 129 19.17 -17.43 7.15
C ASP A 129 18.79 -16.85 5.78
N ILE A 130 19.78 -16.75 4.89
CA ILE A 130 19.65 -16.14 3.57
C ILE A 130 18.62 -16.89 2.71
N GLU A 131 18.52 -18.22 2.84
CA GLU A 131 17.59 -19.01 2.04
C GLU A 131 16.15 -18.72 2.47
N GLN A 132 15.88 -18.75 3.77
CA GLN A 132 14.57 -18.42 4.34
C GLN A 132 14.17 -16.98 4.00
N TYR A 133 15.08 -16.02 4.17
CA TYR A 133 14.81 -14.62 3.87
C TYR A 133 14.51 -14.39 2.39
N SER A 134 15.24 -15.07 1.49
CA SER A 134 14.98 -15.02 0.05
C SER A 134 13.60 -15.58 -0.30
N LYS A 135 13.12 -16.62 0.40
CA LYS A 135 11.77 -17.17 0.23
C LYS A 135 10.70 -16.18 0.68
N VAL A 136 10.88 -15.52 1.83
CA VAL A 136 9.97 -14.44 2.29
C VAL A 136 9.87 -13.33 1.25
N ARG A 137 10.99 -12.85 0.71
CA ARG A 137 11.00 -11.78 -0.31
C ARG A 137 10.38 -12.23 -1.64
N SER A 138 10.59 -13.48 -2.02
CA SER A 138 9.96 -14.04 -3.22
C SER A 138 8.44 -14.14 -3.05
N PHE A 139 7.99 -14.63 -1.89
CA PHE A 139 6.57 -14.73 -1.57
C PHE A 139 5.91 -13.36 -1.47
N GLN A 140 6.56 -12.37 -0.85
CA GLN A 140 6.10 -10.97 -0.81
C GLN A 140 5.81 -10.42 -2.21
N LYS A 141 6.67 -10.73 -3.18
CA LYS A 141 6.45 -10.33 -4.57
C LYS A 141 5.28 -11.09 -5.22
N GLN A 142 5.19 -12.40 -4.99
CA GLN A 142 4.12 -13.24 -5.52
C GLN A 142 2.73 -12.80 -5.04
N ILE A 143 2.57 -12.47 -3.76
CA ILE A 143 1.26 -12.02 -3.24
C ILE A 143 0.80 -10.71 -3.88
N SER A 144 1.73 -9.80 -4.21
CA SER A 144 1.43 -8.57 -4.95
C SER A 144 0.94 -8.88 -6.36
N GLU A 145 1.59 -9.81 -7.05
CA GLU A 145 1.19 -10.28 -8.38
C GLU A 145 -0.20 -10.96 -8.36
N LEU A 146 -0.60 -11.54 -7.23
CA LEU A 146 -1.92 -12.14 -7.00
C LEU A 146 -3.02 -11.12 -6.65
N GLY A 147 -2.68 -9.82 -6.60
CA GLY A 147 -3.61 -8.73 -6.25
C GLY A 147 -3.85 -8.56 -4.75
N CYS A 148 -3.06 -9.22 -3.89
CA CYS A 148 -3.12 -9.01 -2.46
C CYS A 148 -2.24 -7.83 -2.07
N TYR A 149 -2.86 -6.78 -1.53
CA TYR A 149 -2.13 -5.67 -0.93
C TYR A 149 -1.56 -6.12 0.43
N TYR A 150 -0.31 -5.74 0.72
CA TYR A 150 0.36 -6.05 1.98
C TYR A 150 0.97 -4.79 2.57
N PHE A 151 1.18 -4.78 3.89
CA PHE A 151 1.87 -3.72 4.59
C PHE A 151 3.28 -4.14 4.98
N THR A 152 4.20 -3.18 5.00
CA THR A 152 5.54 -3.35 5.56
C THR A 152 5.71 -2.43 6.75
N TYR A 153 6.39 -2.90 7.80
CA TYR A 153 6.67 -2.09 8.98
C TYR A 153 8.12 -2.26 9.44
N VAL A 154 8.59 -1.30 10.23
CA VAL A 154 9.85 -1.37 10.97
C VAL A 154 9.54 -1.18 12.44
N GLY A 155 9.87 -2.18 13.26
CA GLY A 155 9.66 -2.12 14.69
C GLY A 155 8.21 -2.35 15.12
N SER A 156 8.10 -2.86 16.34
CA SER A 156 6.86 -3.41 16.89
C SER A 156 5.78 -2.36 17.19
N GLU A 157 6.16 -1.13 17.55
CA GLU A 157 5.20 -0.04 17.79
C GLU A 157 4.50 0.45 16.50
N ASN A 158 5.22 0.47 15.37
CA ASN A 158 4.61 0.82 14.08
C ASN A 158 3.61 -0.26 13.66
N PHE A 159 3.99 -1.54 13.79
CA PHE A 159 3.09 -2.66 13.55
C PHE A 159 1.82 -2.57 14.40
N LYS A 160 1.96 -2.30 15.70
CA LYS A 160 0.83 -2.14 16.63
C LYS A 160 -0.12 -1.04 16.18
N LYS A 161 0.41 0.13 15.81
CA LYS A 161 -0.38 1.27 15.36
C LYS A 161 -1.14 0.94 14.07
N ASP A 162 -0.44 0.38 13.09
CA ASP A 162 -1.02 0.04 11.79
C ASP A 162 -2.10 -1.03 11.93
N LEU A 163 -1.81 -2.12 12.67
CA LEU A 163 -2.75 -3.20 12.93
C LEU A 163 -4.02 -2.68 13.60
N ARG A 164 -3.89 -1.79 14.60
CA ARG A 164 -5.04 -1.19 15.28
C ARG A 164 -5.93 -0.42 14.32
N ILE A 165 -5.34 0.44 13.48
CA ILE A 165 -6.08 1.25 12.51
C ILE A 165 -6.76 0.35 11.48
N HIS A 166 -6.02 -0.63 10.95
CA HIS A 166 -6.53 -1.51 9.90
C HIS A 166 -7.65 -2.42 10.40
N LEU A 167 -7.51 -3.05 11.58
CA LEU A 167 -8.57 -3.88 12.17
C LEU A 167 -9.85 -3.08 12.42
N TYR A 168 -9.73 -1.85 12.92
CA TYR A 168 -10.88 -0.98 13.10
C TYR A 168 -11.63 -0.76 11.77
N LYS A 169 -10.91 -0.35 10.73
CA LYS A 169 -11.49 -0.12 9.39
C LYS A 169 -12.14 -1.37 8.80
N VAL A 170 -11.53 -2.55 8.98
CA VAL A 170 -12.09 -3.82 8.49
C VAL A 170 -13.44 -4.11 9.12
N ILE A 171 -13.54 -4.00 10.45
CA ILE A 171 -14.78 -4.30 11.17
C ILE A 171 -15.85 -3.23 10.91
N GLU A 172 -15.46 -1.95 10.88
CA GLU A 172 -16.34 -0.84 10.53
C GLU A 172 -16.98 -1.04 9.15
N ASN A 173 -16.17 -1.32 8.13
CA ASN A 173 -16.65 -1.59 6.77
C ASN A 173 -17.61 -2.79 6.70
N TRP A 174 -17.40 -3.84 7.50
CA TRP A 174 -18.29 -5.00 7.53
C TRP A 174 -19.61 -4.76 8.24
N ASN A 175 -19.64 -3.85 9.21
CA ASN A 175 -20.86 -3.44 9.86
C ASN A 175 -21.71 -2.53 8.95
N ILE A 176 -21.08 -1.63 8.19
CA ILE A 176 -21.78 -0.80 7.18
C ILE A 176 -22.46 -1.68 6.13
N ASN A 177 -21.80 -2.76 5.71
CA ASN A 177 -22.29 -3.66 4.66
C ASN A 177 -23.26 -4.77 5.15
N ASN A 178 -23.55 -4.86 6.45
CA ASN A 178 -24.54 -5.78 7.01
C ASN A 178 -25.55 -5.02 7.89
N PRO A 179 -26.59 -4.38 7.31
CA PRO A 179 -27.64 -3.75 8.09
C PRO A 179 -28.56 -4.84 8.65
N SER A 180 -28.14 -5.51 9.72
CA SER A 180 -29.02 -6.35 10.53
C SER A 180 -29.60 -5.54 11.68
N THR A 181 -30.76 -4.96 11.39
CA THR A 181 -31.90 -4.70 12.28
C THR A 181 -31.58 -4.25 13.71
N THR A 182 -31.61 -2.94 13.95
CA THR A 182 -32.08 -2.41 15.24
C THR A 182 -33.27 -1.50 14.96
N GLN A 183 -34.49 -2.05 15.07
CA GLN A 183 -35.70 -1.24 15.11
C GLN A 183 -35.68 -0.41 16.39
N VAL A 184 -35.33 0.86 16.27
CA VAL A 184 -35.64 1.86 17.28
C VAL A 184 -37.06 2.35 16.98
N ASN A 185 -38.01 2.01 17.86
CA ASN A 185 -39.36 2.56 17.81
C ASN A 185 -39.28 4.09 17.97
N LEU A 186 -39.55 4.81 16.88
CA LEU A 186 -39.74 6.25 16.85
C LEU A 186 -41.20 6.55 16.51
N SER A 187 -42.11 6.14 17.38
CA SER A 187 -43.43 6.77 17.44
C SER A 187 -43.28 8.06 18.24
N ASP A 188 -42.97 9.15 17.54
CA ASP A 188 -43.43 10.53 17.81
C ASP A 188 -42.42 11.55 17.28
N PHE A 189 -42.40 11.84 15.97
CA PHE A 189 -42.12 13.17 15.43
C PHE A 189 -42.61 13.24 13.97
N PRO A 190 -43.51 14.18 13.61
CA PRO A 190 -43.98 14.32 12.24
C PRO A 190 -43.11 15.33 11.48
N ILE A 191 -42.12 14.85 10.73
CA ILE A 191 -41.51 15.64 9.66
C ILE A 191 -41.34 14.73 8.45
N ALA A 192 -42.13 14.99 7.42
CA ALA A 192 -41.93 14.42 6.10
C ALA A 192 -40.61 14.98 5.55
N ILE A 193 -39.65 14.11 5.28
CA ILE A 193 -38.47 14.42 4.48
C ILE A 193 -38.41 13.36 3.40
N ASP A 194 -38.31 13.82 2.16
CA ASP A 194 -38.15 13.03 0.94
C ASP A 194 -36.97 12.04 1.04
N PRO A 195 -36.91 11.01 0.16
CA PRO A 195 -35.88 9.99 0.21
C PRO A 195 -34.50 10.62 0.04
N LEU A 196 -33.65 10.54 1.07
CA LEU A 196 -32.25 10.91 0.94
C LEU A 196 -31.56 9.92 -0.02
N GLU A 197 -31.01 10.50 -1.09
CA GLU A 197 -30.10 9.89 -2.05
C GLU A 197 -28.83 9.37 -1.35
N ASP A 198 -28.27 8.33 -1.97
CA ASP A 198 -27.12 7.50 -1.59
C ASP A 198 -26.07 8.17 -0.67
N GLU A 199 -25.76 7.48 0.43
CA GLU A 199 -24.70 7.82 1.39
C GLU A 199 -23.33 7.93 0.71
N VAL A 200 -23.00 9.16 0.32
CA VAL A 200 -21.63 9.62 0.14
C VAL A 200 -20.95 9.61 1.49
N SER A 201 -19.82 8.89 1.58
CA SER A 201 -18.80 8.93 2.63
C SER A 201 -19.01 10.02 3.69
N GLU A 202 -19.18 9.62 4.96
CA GLU A 202 -19.45 10.43 6.18
C GLU A 202 -18.39 11.52 6.53
N LEU A 203 -17.69 12.10 5.54
CA LEU A 203 -16.77 13.20 5.73
C LEU A 203 -17.52 14.53 5.58
N GLY A 204 -17.29 15.44 6.53
CA GLY A 204 -17.79 16.80 6.44
C GLY A 204 -16.95 17.66 5.48
N LEU A 205 -17.48 18.86 5.19
CA LEU A 205 -16.84 19.84 4.31
C LEU A 205 -15.41 20.19 4.77
N LEU A 206 -15.20 20.35 6.07
CA LEU A 206 -13.91 20.75 6.63
C LEU A 206 -12.89 19.64 6.49
N GLU A 207 -13.30 18.39 6.70
CA GLU A 207 -12.45 17.22 6.53
C GLU A 207 -11.99 17.09 5.07
N PHE A 208 -12.88 17.31 4.10
CA PHE A 208 -12.48 17.33 2.70
C PHE A 208 -11.47 18.45 2.38
N GLN A 209 -11.68 19.65 2.92
CA GLN A 209 -10.75 20.78 2.73
C GLN A 209 -9.38 20.50 3.35
N ASP A 210 -9.35 19.91 4.55
CA ASP A 210 -8.12 19.50 5.22
C ASP A 210 -7.38 18.44 4.40
N ILE A 211 -8.10 17.42 3.89
CA ILE A 211 -7.53 16.40 3.01
C ILE A 211 -6.94 17.05 1.76
N LEU A 212 -7.68 17.93 1.07
CA LEU A 212 -7.19 18.60 -0.13
C LEU A 212 -5.89 19.36 0.15
N LYS A 213 -5.83 20.11 1.25
CA LYS A 213 -4.64 20.87 1.62
C LYS A 213 -3.46 19.94 1.95
N THR A 214 -3.64 19.06 2.93
CA THR A 214 -2.57 18.19 3.44
C THR A 214 -2.05 17.26 2.35
N LYS A 215 -2.95 16.62 1.59
CA LYS A 215 -2.55 15.65 0.57
C LYS A 215 -1.96 16.30 -0.67
N SER A 216 -2.39 17.51 -1.03
CA SER A 216 -1.69 18.27 -2.08
C SER A 216 -0.25 18.63 -1.67
N GLU A 217 -0.04 19.05 -0.41
CA GLU A 217 1.30 19.33 0.12
C GLU A 217 2.19 18.06 0.14
N GLU A 218 1.65 16.91 0.57
CA GLU A 218 2.33 15.61 0.55
C GLU A 218 2.69 15.17 -0.88
N ALA A 219 1.77 15.36 -1.83
CA ALA A 219 1.97 15.03 -3.24
C ALA A 219 3.11 15.87 -3.86
N ILE A 220 3.10 17.20 -3.64
CA ILE A 220 4.16 18.11 -4.10
C ILE A 220 5.52 17.73 -3.48
N LYS A 221 5.54 17.43 -2.18
CA LYS A 221 6.76 16.99 -1.49
C LYS A 221 7.33 15.71 -2.12
N ALA A 222 6.47 14.73 -2.39
CA ALA A 222 6.88 13.47 -3.04
C ALA A 222 7.49 13.71 -4.43
N LEU A 223 6.87 14.56 -5.26
CA LEU A 223 7.43 14.93 -6.58
C LEU A 223 8.79 15.62 -6.45
N ASN A 224 8.96 16.50 -5.46
CA ASN A 224 10.24 17.17 -5.22
C ASN A 224 11.36 16.21 -4.79
N GLU A 225 11.04 15.19 -3.97
CA GLU A 225 11.99 14.15 -3.58
C GLU A 225 12.43 13.29 -4.78
N ILE A 226 11.48 12.96 -5.67
CA ILE A 226 11.76 12.26 -6.93
C ILE A 226 12.63 13.12 -7.85
N SER A 227 12.27 14.39 -8.03
CA SER A 227 13.01 15.34 -8.86
C SER A 227 14.46 15.49 -8.38
N THR A 228 14.65 15.70 -7.08
CA THR A 228 15.98 15.79 -6.45
C THR A 228 16.81 14.53 -6.69
N SER A 229 16.21 13.36 -6.52
CA SER A 229 16.87 12.08 -6.77
C SER A 229 17.23 11.89 -8.25
N THR A 230 16.37 12.38 -9.15
CA THR A 230 16.55 12.29 -10.61
C THR A 230 17.69 13.18 -11.08
N ILE A 231 17.78 14.41 -10.56
CA ILE A 231 18.90 15.32 -10.79
C ILE A 231 20.21 14.68 -10.30
N TRP A 232 20.20 14.09 -9.11
CA TRP A 232 21.37 13.43 -8.54
C TRP A 232 21.91 12.30 -9.43
N ILE A 233 21.06 11.36 -9.87
CA ILE A 233 21.50 10.26 -10.72
C ILE A 233 21.94 10.76 -12.11
N GLY A 234 21.28 11.78 -12.65
CA GLY A 234 21.69 12.44 -13.89
C GLY A 234 23.14 12.93 -13.82
N LYS A 235 23.52 13.57 -12.70
CA LYS A 235 24.90 14.00 -12.44
C LYS A 235 25.88 12.81 -12.37
N GLN A 236 25.54 11.74 -11.64
CA GLN A 236 26.42 10.56 -11.51
C GLN A 236 26.66 9.86 -12.85
N LEU A 237 25.61 9.75 -13.69
CA LEU A 237 25.72 9.17 -15.02
C LEU A 237 26.54 10.07 -15.97
N ALA A 238 26.42 11.39 -15.87
CA ALA A 238 27.24 12.33 -16.64
C ALA A 238 28.74 12.22 -16.27
N GLU A 239 29.07 12.15 -14.98
CA GLU A 239 30.45 11.93 -14.50
C GLU A 239 31.00 10.58 -14.96
N SER A 240 30.17 9.52 -14.93
CA SER A 240 30.54 8.19 -15.42
C SER A 240 30.82 8.20 -16.93
N ALA A 241 30.01 8.91 -17.72
CA ALA A 241 30.22 9.07 -19.15
C ALA A 241 31.54 9.80 -19.46
N GLN A 242 31.87 10.86 -18.71
CA GLN A 242 33.16 11.55 -18.84
C GLN A 242 34.35 10.62 -18.53
N LYS A 243 34.27 9.83 -17.45
CA LYS A 243 35.31 8.83 -17.11
C LYS A 243 35.50 7.81 -18.23
N LEU A 244 34.41 7.33 -18.83
CA LEU A 244 34.48 6.39 -19.96
C LEU A 244 35.12 7.02 -21.21
N ASN A 245 34.84 8.29 -21.50
CA ASN A 245 35.48 9.01 -22.61
C ASN A 245 36.99 9.14 -22.39
N ILE A 246 37.43 9.54 -21.20
CA ILE A 246 38.86 9.63 -20.85
C ILE A 246 39.56 8.27 -21.01
N ILE A 247 38.95 7.18 -20.53
CA ILE A 247 39.49 5.82 -20.67
C ILE A 247 39.60 5.44 -22.16
N ASN A 248 38.63 5.83 -22.98
CA ASN A 248 38.64 5.55 -24.42
C ASN A 248 39.70 6.36 -25.18
N GLU A 249 39.95 7.61 -24.79
CA GLU A 249 40.97 8.48 -25.39
C GLU A 249 42.39 8.04 -25.04
N GLN A 250 42.64 7.73 -23.76
CA GLN A 250 43.98 7.38 -23.26
C GLN A 250 44.42 5.96 -23.66
N LYS A 251 43.47 5.06 -23.99
CA LYS A 251 43.70 3.65 -24.35
C LYS A 251 44.72 2.95 -23.43
N PRO A 252 44.54 2.98 -22.10
CA PRO A 252 45.46 2.33 -21.18
C PRO A 252 45.45 0.81 -21.37
N VAL A 253 46.55 0.13 -21.00
CA VAL A 253 46.71 -1.33 -21.17
C VAL A 253 45.56 -2.13 -20.54
N ASN A 254 44.96 -1.61 -19.46
CA ASN A 254 43.85 -2.21 -18.72
C ASN A 254 42.47 -1.58 -19.04
N GLN A 255 42.29 -0.98 -20.23
CA GLN A 255 41.07 -0.25 -20.65
C GLN A 255 39.77 -0.99 -20.33
N ILE A 256 39.68 -2.28 -20.66
CA ILE A 256 38.46 -3.09 -20.45
C ILE A 256 38.11 -3.21 -18.96
N VAL A 257 39.13 -3.37 -18.10
CA VAL A 257 38.95 -3.52 -16.66
C VAL A 257 38.46 -2.20 -16.05
N LEU A 258 39.08 -1.07 -16.44
CA LEU A 258 38.69 0.26 -15.98
C LEU A 258 37.28 0.62 -16.45
N ALA A 259 36.96 0.39 -17.73
CA ALA A 259 35.62 0.66 -18.27
C ALA A 259 34.55 -0.19 -17.57
N ARG A 260 34.83 -1.49 -17.33
CA ARG A 260 33.91 -2.37 -16.59
C ARG A 260 33.68 -1.89 -15.16
N ALA A 261 34.72 -1.40 -14.47
CA ALA A 261 34.58 -0.85 -13.12
C ALA A 261 33.65 0.37 -13.11
N VAL A 262 33.83 1.32 -14.03
CA VAL A 262 32.95 2.49 -14.16
C VAL A 262 31.51 2.08 -14.43
N ILE A 263 31.28 1.18 -15.40
CA ILE A 263 29.93 0.70 -15.75
C ILE A 263 29.24 0.01 -14.57
N ASN A 264 29.97 -0.80 -13.81
CA ASN A 264 29.41 -1.48 -12.63
C ASN A 264 29.07 -0.49 -11.51
N THR A 265 29.87 0.55 -11.33
CA THR A 265 29.56 1.65 -10.39
C THR A 265 28.29 2.38 -10.82
N SER A 266 28.15 2.74 -12.11
CA SER A 266 26.93 3.37 -12.63
C SER A 266 25.69 2.49 -12.41
N ALA A 267 25.82 1.17 -12.61
CA ALA A 267 24.72 0.24 -12.34
C ALA A 267 24.32 0.21 -10.85
N LYS A 268 25.29 0.33 -9.93
CA LYS A 268 25.02 0.44 -8.48
C LYS A 268 24.28 1.74 -8.15
N GLU A 269 24.74 2.86 -8.68
CA GLU A 269 24.11 4.18 -8.49
C GLU A 269 22.68 4.22 -9.06
N MET A 270 22.45 3.60 -10.22
CA MET A 270 21.11 3.45 -10.80
C MET A 270 20.16 2.65 -9.91
N ASN A 271 20.63 1.56 -9.28
CA ASN A 271 19.81 0.82 -8.32
C ASN A 271 19.54 1.62 -7.05
N GLN A 272 20.52 2.38 -6.55
CA GLN A 272 20.32 3.29 -5.42
C GLN A 272 19.27 4.37 -5.75
N TYR A 273 19.30 4.92 -6.97
CA TYR A 273 18.27 5.81 -7.45
C TYR A 273 16.88 5.14 -7.45
N ALA A 274 16.77 3.93 -8.00
CA ALA A 274 15.51 3.19 -8.03
C ALA A 274 14.94 2.95 -6.62
N MET A 275 15.79 2.64 -5.64
CA MET A 275 15.38 2.49 -4.24
C MET A 275 14.95 3.83 -3.62
N LYS A 276 15.66 4.93 -3.90
CA LYS A 276 15.36 6.25 -3.34
C LYS A 276 14.01 6.81 -3.82
N ILE A 277 13.60 6.49 -5.03
CA ILE A 277 12.32 6.99 -5.59
C ILE A 277 11.14 6.09 -5.29
N GLU A 278 11.34 4.87 -4.77
CA GLU A 278 10.26 3.90 -4.57
C GLU A 278 9.18 4.40 -3.60
N GLN A 279 9.57 4.78 -2.38
CA GLN A 279 8.61 5.32 -1.40
C GLN A 279 7.99 6.65 -1.84
N PRO A 280 8.74 7.62 -2.38
CA PRO A 280 8.16 8.84 -2.94
C PRO A 280 7.12 8.58 -4.04
N ILE A 281 7.32 7.59 -4.92
CA ILE A 281 6.32 7.24 -5.95
C ILE A 281 5.01 6.76 -5.29
N LEU A 282 5.10 5.90 -4.27
CA LEU A 282 3.92 5.42 -3.54
C LEU A 282 3.20 6.55 -2.81
N ASN A 283 3.94 7.43 -2.15
CA ASN A 283 3.39 8.59 -1.46
C ASN A 283 2.68 9.55 -2.44
N TRP A 284 3.26 9.77 -3.63
CA TRP A 284 2.63 10.55 -4.69
C TRP A 284 1.29 9.95 -5.12
N ILE A 285 1.26 8.63 -5.38
CA ILE A 285 0.04 7.94 -5.83
C ILE A 285 -1.05 8.04 -4.77
N ALA A 286 -0.74 7.65 -3.52
CA ALA A 286 -1.71 7.65 -2.43
C ALA A 286 -2.24 9.05 -2.13
N SER A 287 -1.35 10.05 -2.07
CA SER A 287 -1.76 11.44 -1.80
C SER A 287 -2.66 11.98 -2.90
N PHE A 288 -2.33 11.69 -4.16
CA PHE A 288 -3.16 12.16 -5.27
C PHE A 288 -4.53 11.46 -5.32
N GLU A 289 -4.60 10.16 -5.02
CA GLU A 289 -5.87 9.43 -4.92
C GLU A 289 -6.77 10.03 -3.84
N GLU A 290 -6.22 10.36 -2.66
CA GLU A 290 -6.97 11.04 -1.60
C GLU A 290 -7.44 12.45 -2.00
N VAL A 291 -6.63 13.21 -2.77
CA VAL A 291 -7.04 14.51 -3.33
C VAL A 291 -8.24 14.34 -4.27
N VAL A 292 -8.22 13.35 -5.16
CA VAL A 292 -9.32 13.07 -6.10
C VAL A 292 -10.59 12.68 -5.36
N GLU A 293 -10.51 11.79 -4.38
CA GLU A 293 -11.68 11.37 -3.60
C GLU A 293 -12.26 12.51 -2.77
N ALA A 294 -11.42 13.37 -2.18
CA ALA A 294 -11.89 14.55 -1.48
C ALA A 294 -12.61 15.53 -2.41
N PHE A 295 -12.11 15.72 -3.64
CA PHE A 295 -12.80 16.53 -4.64
C PHE A 295 -14.16 15.95 -5.05
N LYS A 296 -14.27 14.63 -5.24
CA LYS A 296 -15.55 13.98 -5.54
C LYS A 296 -16.55 14.17 -4.40
N GLY A 297 -16.09 14.01 -3.16
CA GLY A 297 -16.92 14.25 -1.97
C GLY A 297 -17.40 15.70 -1.89
N LEU A 298 -16.52 16.68 -2.11
CA LEU A 298 -16.92 18.10 -2.17
C LEU A 298 -17.96 18.39 -3.26
N LEU A 299 -17.85 17.74 -4.41
CA LEU A 299 -18.82 17.92 -5.51
C LEU A 299 -20.22 17.39 -5.14
N GLN A 300 -20.31 16.50 -4.16
CA GLN A 300 -21.57 15.96 -3.65
C GLN A 300 -22.16 16.78 -2.49
N VAL A 301 -21.40 17.69 -1.89
CA VAL A 301 -21.91 18.64 -0.90
C VAL A 301 -22.87 19.62 -1.56
N SER A 302 -23.98 19.92 -0.87
CA SER A 302 -25.00 20.89 -1.32
C SER A 302 -24.40 22.25 -1.68
N ASP A 303 -24.85 22.81 -2.79
CA ASP A 303 -24.36 24.08 -3.35
C ASP A 303 -24.63 25.28 -2.42
N ASP A 304 -25.61 25.18 -1.52
CA ASP A 304 -25.95 26.22 -0.54
C ASP A 304 -24.87 26.40 0.55
N ILE A 305 -23.98 25.42 0.70
CA ILE A 305 -22.97 25.38 1.78
C ILE A 305 -21.62 25.91 1.30
N ILE A 306 -21.26 25.69 0.02
CA ILE A 306 -19.93 26.02 -0.51
C ILE A 306 -19.99 27.34 -1.30
N PRO A 307 -19.31 28.41 -0.84
CA PRO A 307 -19.24 29.67 -1.57
C PRO A 307 -18.60 29.50 -2.95
N LYS A 308 -19.08 30.28 -3.92
CA LYS A 308 -18.51 30.31 -5.29
C LYS A 308 -17.01 30.59 -5.32
N GLU A 309 -16.51 31.41 -4.39
CA GLU A 309 -15.08 31.71 -4.26
C GLU A 309 -14.28 30.44 -3.90
N SER A 310 -14.79 29.60 -2.99
CA SER A 310 -14.13 28.35 -2.60
C SER A 310 -13.97 27.38 -3.79
N TRP A 311 -14.96 27.32 -4.68
CA TRP A 311 -14.84 26.53 -5.92
C TRP A 311 -13.76 27.07 -6.88
N ARG A 312 -13.57 28.40 -6.92
CA ARG A 312 -12.49 29.02 -7.71
C ARG A 312 -11.12 28.72 -7.10
N ASP A 313 -10.98 28.88 -5.79
CA ASP A 313 -9.73 28.61 -5.06
C ASP A 313 -9.30 27.15 -5.22
N ASN A 314 -10.25 26.23 -5.05
CA ASN A 314 -10.05 24.79 -5.24
C ASN A 314 -9.58 24.44 -6.66
N LYS A 315 -10.19 25.06 -7.67
CA LYS A 315 -9.77 24.89 -9.07
C LYS A 315 -8.37 25.45 -9.32
N GLU A 316 -8.03 26.59 -8.72
CA GLU A 316 -6.69 27.18 -8.84
C GLU A 316 -5.63 26.29 -8.17
N ALA A 317 -5.91 25.77 -6.98
CA ALA A 317 -5.05 24.82 -6.28
C ALA A 317 -4.78 23.55 -7.12
N LEU A 318 -5.82 22.98 -7.73
CA LEU A 318 -5.69 21.81 -8.59
C LEU A 318 -4.88 22.10 -9.87
N ARG A 319 -5.01 23.30 -10.44
CA ARG A 319 -4.17 23.75 -11.56
C ARG A 319 -2.71 23.89 -11.18
N LEU A 320 -2.42 24.48 -10.02
CA LEU A 320 -1.04 24.58 -9.52
C LEU A 320 -0.41 23.20 -9.29
N LEU A 321 -1.19 22.22 -8.83
CA LEU A 321 -0.74 20.84 -8.72
C LEU A 321 -0.43 20.26 -10.11
N LEU A 322 -1.30 20.46 -11.10
CA LEU A 322 -1.07 20.02 -12.49
C LEU A 322 0.17 20.64 -13.12
N ASP A 323 0.41 21.94 -12.92
CA ASP A 323 1.61 22.61 -13.43
C ASP A 323 2.90 21.96 -12.89
N ASN A 324 2.91 21.58 -11.61
CA ASN A 324 4.04 20.85 -11.00
C ASN A 324 4.22 19.44 -11.58
N VAL A 325 3.11 18.77 -11.89
CA VAL A 325 3.14 17.47 -12.57
C VAL A 325 3.72 17.61 -13.96
N ASP A 326 3.30 18.61 -14.74
CA ASP A 326 3.78 18.84 -16.10
C ASP A 326 5.29 19.14 -16.13
N LEU A 327 5.76 20.04 -15.26
CA LEU A 327 7.18 20.37 -15.12
C LEU A 327 8.03 19.12 -14.81
N SER A 328 7.53 18.24 -13.94
CA SER A 328 8.23 17.01 -13.56
C SER A 328 8.15 15.94 -14.64
N TYR A 329 7.03 15.86 -15.36
CA TYR A 329 6.75 14.84 -16.36
C TYR A 329 7.74 14.89 -17.52
N GLU A 330 7.98 16.07 -18.09
CA GLU A 330 8.90 16.21 -19.23
C GLU A 330 10.32 15.73 -18.90
N GLN A 331 10.83 16.15 -17.74
CA GLN A 331 12.17 15.75 -17.25
C GLN A 331 12.27 14.24 -17.05
N LEU A 332 11.23 13.62 -16.47
CA LEU A 332 11.20 12.18 -16.23
C LEU A 332 11.09 11.38 -17.53
N VAL A 333 10.35 11.87 -18.53
CA VAL A 333 10.25 11.23 -19.85
C VAL A 333 11.60 11.26 -20.56
N GLU A 334 12.31 12.39 -20.55
CA GLU A 334 13.64 12.50 -21.14
C GLU A 334 14.64 11.58 -20.44
N PHE A 335 14.63 11.57 -19.11
CA PHE A 335 15.48 10.68 -18.33
C PHE A 335 15.17 9.20 -18.59
N TYR A 336 13.89 8.82 -18.63
CA TYR A 336 13.45 7.47 -19.00
C TYR A 336 13.98 7.05 -20.37
N LYS A 337 13.86 7.92 -21.39
CA LYS A 337 14.37 7.66 -22.74
C LYS A 337 15.89 7.47 -22.73
N SER A 338 16.61 8.31 -22.00
CA SER A 338 18.07 8.21 -21.84
C SER A 338 18.49 6.86 -21.22
N VAL A 339 17.89 6.49 -20.08
CA VAL A 339 18.17 5.21 -19.41
C VAL A 339 17.77 4.01 -20.28
N LYS A 340 16.63 4.08 -20.95
CA LYS A 340 16.19 3.05 -21.90
C LYS A 340 17.13 2.93 -23.11
N GLY A 341 17.77 4.01 -23.52
CA GLY A 341 18.77 4.05 -24.59
C GLY A 341 20.11 3.41 -24.23
N LEU A 342 20.41 3.19 -22.94
CA LEU A 342 21.73 2.69 -22.52
C LEU A 342 22.07 1.32 -23.15
N PRO A 343 23.33 1.13 -23.60
CA PRO A 343 23.79 -0.09 -24.24
C PRO A 343 23.87 -1.26 -23.26
N LYS A 344 23.62 -2.48 -23.77
CA LYS A 344 23.62 -3.73 -22.99
C LYS A 344 25.05 -4.28 -22.83
N ILE A 345 25.88 -3.63 -22.02
CA ILE A 345 27.31 -3.96 -21.91
C ILE A 345 27.58 -5.04 -20.84
N THR A 346 26.98 -4.91 -19.66
CA THR A 346 27.13 -5.87 -18.55
C THR A 346 25.77 -6.34 -18.03
N GLN A 347 25.73 -7.48 -17.33
CA GLN A 347 24.50 -7.91 -16.67
C GLN A 347 24.02 -6.89 -15.63
N TYR A 348 24.93 -6.27 -14.88
CA TYR A 348 24.61 -5.25 -13.89
C TYR A 348 23.88 -4.05 -14.51
N ILE A 349 24.37 -3.50 -15.64
CA ILE A 349 23.70 -2.36 -16.29
C ILE A 349 22.35 -2.77 -16.89
N ILE A 350 22.22 -4.00 -17.40
CA ILE A 350 20.95 -4.52 -17.94
C ILE A 350 19.90 -4.60 -16.83
N LEU A 351 20.25 -5.15 -15.67
CA LEU A 351 19.34 -5.27 -14.52
C LEU A 351 18.99 -3.90 -13.94
N ALA A 352 19.98 -3.02 -13.75
CA ALA A 352 19.76 -1.67 -13.24
C ALA A 352 18.85 -0.85 -14.17
N LYS A 353 19.08 -0.92 -15.49
CA LYS A 353 18.21 -0.30 -16.50
C LYS A 353 16.77 -0.79 -16.41
N LYS A 354 16.55 -2.11 -16.30
CA LYS A 354 15.20 -2.68 -16.14
C LYS A 354 14.52 -2.15 -14.89
N ASN A 355 15.24 -2.11 -13.77
CA ASN A 355 14.72 -1.65 -12.48
C ASN A 355 14.29 -0.17 -12.56
N VAL A 356 15.20 0.71 -12.98
CA VAL A 356 14.93 2.15 -13.14
C VAL A 356 13.78 2.41 -14.13
N CYS A 357 13.79 1.75 -15.29
CA CYS A 357 12.73 1.91 -16.28
C CYS A 357 11.37 1.44 -15.75
N SER A 358 11.33 0.41 -14.90
CA SER A 358 10.08 -0.08 -14.30
C SER A 358 9.47 0.98 -13.37
N LYS A 359 10.27 1.53 -12.45
CA LYS A 359 9.82 2.54 -11.49
C LYS A 359 9.40 3.85 -12.18
N LEU A 360 10.18 4.31 -13.16
CA LEU A 360 9.82 5.48 -13.96
C LEU A 360 8.53 5.26 -14.76
N LYS A 361 8.31 4.06 -15.30
CA LYS A 361 7.09 3.75 -16.05
C LYS A 361 5.84 3.79 -15.17
N GLU A 362 5.94 3.26 -13.94
CA GLU A 362 4.89 3.32 -12.94
C GLU A 362 4.53 4.77 -12.57
N LEU A 363 5.55 5.59 -12.30
CA LEU A 363 5.39 7.01 -12.01
C LEU A 363 4.77 7.79 -13.18
N LEU A 364 5.29 7.61 -14.40
CA LEU A 364 4.73 8.30 -15.57
C LEU A 364 3.27 7.91 -15.80
N ALA A 365 2.92 6.63 -15.63
CA ALA A 365 1.55 6.17 -15.76
C ALA A 365 0.63 6.73 -14.66
N SER A 366 1.12 6.94 -13.43
CA SER A 366 0.33 7.58 -12.39
C SER A 366 0.16 9.08 -12.62
N MET A 367 1.18 9.76 -13.14
CA MET A 367 1.07 11.16 -13.58
C MET A 367 0.07 11.33 -14.72
N ASP A 368 0.03 10.41 -15.69
CA ASP A 368 -0.97 10.44 -16.77
C ASP A 368 -2.41 10.28 -16.21
N ARG A 369 -2.62 9.31 -15.31
CA ARG A 369 -3.92 9.15 -14.63
C ARG A 369 -4.30 10.40 -13.84
N CYS A 370 -3.33 11.00 -13.15
CA CYS A 370 -3.50 12.23 -12.40
C CYS A 370 -3.99 13.38 -13.27
N LYS A 371 -3.35 13.59 -14.43
CA LYS A 371 -3.78 14.61 -15.39
C LYS A 371 -5.22 14.39 -15.85
N ILE A 372 -5.62 13.15 -16.11
CA ILE A 372 -6.99 12.83 -16.54
C ILE A 372 -7.99 13.15 -15.42
N SER A 373 -7.81 12.58 -14.22
CA SER A 373 -8.72 12.80 -13.09
C SER A 373 -8.83 14.28 -12.68
N ALA A 374 -7.71 15.00 -12.67
CA ALA A 374 -7.71 16.41 -12.32
C ALA A 374 -8.44 17.28 -13.37
N ASN A 375 -8.28 17.00 -14.66
CA ASN A 375 -9.02 17.72 -15.70
C ASN A 375 -10.53 17.43 -15.62
N GLU A 376 -10.92 16.17 -15.36
CA GLU A 376 -12.32 15.81 -15.12
C GLU A 376 -12.91 16.60 -13.94
N ILE A 377 -12.19 16.70 -12.82
CA ILE A 377 -12.60 17.51 -11.67
C ILE A 377 -12.71 18.99 -12.05
N ILE A 378 -11.74 19.55 -12.78
CA ILE A 378 -11.79 20.95 -13.23
C ILE A 378 -13.04 21.20 -14.09
N ASP A 379 -13.39 20.28 -14.98
CA ASP A 379 -14.59 20.39 -15.82
C ASP A 379 -15.88 20.31 -14.99
N LEU A 380 -15.93 19.45 -13.98
CA LEU A 380 -17.05 19.39 -13.04
C LEU A 380 -17.18 20.68 -12.22
N ILE A 381 -16.06 21.25 -11.75
CA ILE A 381 -16.05 22.53 -11.05
C ILE A 381 -16.51 23.66 -11.98
N ASN A 382 -16.09 23.66 -13.25
CA ASN A 382 -16.56 24.65 -14.23
C ASN A 382 -18.07 24.58 -14.42
N LYS A 383 -18.63 23.36 -14.50
CA LYS A 383 -20.06 23.15 -14.61
C LYS A 383 -20.80 23.67 -13.38
N LYS A 384 -20.35 23.32 -12.17
CA LYS A 384 -20.92 23.87 -10.92
C LYS A 384 -20.86 25.40 -10.88
N LEU A 385 -19.73 26.00 -11.24
CA LEU A 385 -19.58 27.46 -11.26
C LEU A 385 -20.53 28.16 -12.24
N PHE A 386 -20.91 27.48 -13.33
CA PHE A 386 -21.91 27.96 -14.30
C PHE A 386 -23.34 27.77 -13.79
N ASP A 387 -23.64 26.65 -13.13
CA ASP A 387 -24.98 26.37 -12.59
C ASP A 387 -25.34 27.27 -11.39
N ILE A 388 -24.33 27.86 -10.72
CA ILE A 388 -24.47 28.85 -9.63
C ILE A 388 -24.65 30.30 -10.18
N GLU A 389 -24.49 30.55 -11.49
CA GLU A 389 -24.79 31.85 -12.15
C GLU A 389 -26.26 32.00 -12.54
#